data_AF-W4LUJ4-F1
#
_entry.id   AF-W4LUJ4-F1
#
_cell.length_a   1.000
_cell.length_b   1.000
_cell.length_c   1.000
_cell.angle_alpha   90.00
_cell.angle_beta   90.00
_cell.angle_gamma   90.00
#
_symmetry.space_group_name_H-M   'P 1'
#
loop_
_entity.id
_entity.type
_entity.pdbx_description
1 polymer ?
#
loop_
_entity_poly.entity_id
_entity_poly.type
_entity_poly.pdbx_seq_one_letter_code
_entity_poly.pdbx_strand_id
1 'polypeptide(L)'
;MFQVLDSATLFRLLDATPEAVFHTIETGGWSGCVWPGNEEWEMHEPCAQVRSLTIHYATVRHPDAETQRYEILAQTLASQVCPRGPHGHLDADPLVQHTLLWLWALSGGPSPPENPEAAAPIPVPGGDRVAFTTTSLALLEAFLFSGEVAAQQVASAFLQNYRDELTHRALELVTVLTREETAQAVDDDVVCSVCGAEELDFWYSGQTWGETLCESCYETRVQEGQARSMES
;
A
#
# COMPACT_ATOMS: atom_id res chain seq x y z
N MET A 1 5.75 15.50 0.78
CA MET A 1 5.37 14.30 0.03
C MET A 1 5.92 14.42 -1.39
N PHE A 2 6.42 13.33 -1.97
CA PHE A 2 7.11 13.31 -3.27
C PHE A 2 6.16 12.78 -4.35
N GLN A 3 6.12 13.44 -5.51
CA GLN A 3 5.28 13.08 -6.66
C GLN A 3 6.07 12.23 -7.66
N VAL A 4 5.81 10.92 -7.70
CA VAL A 4 6.44 10.00 -8.66
C VAL A 4 5.58 9.73 -9.89
N LEU A 5 4.27 9.89 -9.78
CA LEU A 5 3.33 9.65 -10.88
C LEU A 5 3.24 10.85 -11.82
N ASP A 6 3.07 10.56 -13.11
CA ASP A 6 2.77 11.56 -14.14
C ASP A 6 1.26 11.85 -14.15
N SER A 7 0.87 13.05 -13.72
CA SER A 7 -0.55 13.42 -13.57
C SER A 7 -1.32 13.32 -14.89
N ALA A 8 -0.73 13.74 -16.01
CA ALA A 8 -1.40 13.70 -17.31
C ALA A 8 -1.69 12.25 -17.78
N THR A 9 -0.77 11.34 -17.53
CA THR A 9 -0.98 9.90 -17.78
C THR A 9 -2.01 9.33 -16.82
N LEU A 10 -1.95 9.68 -15.53
CA LEU A 10 -2.93 9.23 -14.56
C LEU A 10 -4.35 9.66 -14.93
N PHE A 11 -4.56 10.93 -15.30
CA PHE A 11 -5.85 11.41 -15.79
C PHE A 11 -6.33 10.61 -17.01
N ARG A 12 -5.48 10.38 -18.02
CA ARG A 12 -5.86 9.60 -19.21
C ARG A 12 -6.25 8.16 -18.89
N LEU A 13 -5.56 7.53 -17.92
CA LEU A 13 -5.86 6.16 -17.50
C LEU A 13 -7.22 6.07 -16.79
N LEU A 14 -7.53 7.06 -15.95
CA LEU A 14 -8.77 7.07 -15.18
C LEU A 14 -9.98 7.58 -15.99
N ASP A 15 -9.76 8.47 -16.95
CA ASP A 15 -10.79 9.11 -17.80
C ASP A 15 -11.22 8.26 -19.01
N ALA A 16 -10.73 7.02 -19.13
CA ALA A 16 -11.08 6.13 -20.24
C ALA A 16 -12.57 5.67 -20.27
N THR A 17 -13.43 6.22 -19.40
CA THR A 17 -14.89 6.00 -19.34
C THR A 17 -15.63 7.31 -19.00
N PRO A 18 -16.04 8.13 -20.00
CA PRO A 18 -16.37 9.54 -19.76
C PRO A 18 -17.82 9.83 -19.31
N GLU A 19 -18.83 9.06 -19.73
CA GLU A 19 -20.24 9.49 -19.58
C GLU A 19 -20.78 9.42 -18.14
N ALA A 20 -20.32 8.46 -17.34
CA ALA A 20 -20.74 8.32 -15.94
C ALA A 20 -19.98 9.25 -14.98
N VAL A 21 -18.74 9.62 -15.33
CA VAL A 21 -17.88 10.47 -14.50
C VAL A 21 -18.38 11.90 -14.46
N PHE A 22 -18.74 12.49 -15.61
CA PHE A 22 -19.26 13.85 -15.67
C PHE A 22 -20.52 14.01 -14.81
N HIS A 23 -21.45 13.05 -14.88
CA HIS A 23 -22.63 13.05 -14.02
C HIS A 23 -22.24 12.89 -12.54
N THR A 24 -21.26 12.06 -12.22
CA THR A 24 -20.81 11.84 -10.84
C THR A 24 -20.17 13.09 -10.22
N ILE A 25 -19.35 13.81 -11.00
CA ILE A 25 -18.67 15.05 -10.61
C ILE A 25 -19.66 16.22 -10.55
N GLU A 26 -20.56 16.37 -11.53
CA GLU A 26 -21.48 17.52 -11.62
C GLU A 26 -22.73 17.38 -10.75
N THR A 27 -23.28 16.17 -10.55
CA THR A 27 -24.54 16.01 -9.78
C THR A 27 -24.34 15.77 -8.30
N GLY A 28 -23.09 15.76 -7.79
CA GLY A 28 -22.82 15.45 -6.38
C GLY A 28 -23.45 14.13 -5.94
N GLY A 29 -23.58 13.16 -6.86
CA GLY A 29 -24.25 11.88 -6.62
C GLY A 29 -23.57 11.03 -5.53
N TRP A 30 -22.33 11.39 -5.19
CA TRP A 30 -21.73 11.13 -3.89
C TRP A 30 -21.77 12.43 -3.08
N SER A 31 -22.87 12.63 -2.34
CA SER A 31 -22.96 13.69 -1.35
C SER A 31 -21.90 13.41 -0.27
N GLY A 32 -20.71 13.97 -0.43
CA GLY A 32 -19.57 13.63 0.43
C GLY A 32 -18.20 14.19 0.02
N CYS A 33 -18.10 15.00 -1.04
CA CYS A 33 -16.86 15.77 -1.31
C CYS A 33 -16.59 16.89 -0.29
N VAL A 34 -17.41 17.00 0.76
CA VAL A 34 -16.99 17.58 2.05
C VAL A 34 -16.79 16.40 2.99
N TRP A 35 -15.55 15.94 3.15
CA TRP A 35 -15.24 14.90 4.13
C TRP A 35 -15.24 15.53 5.53
N PRO A 36 -15.76 14.85 6.57
CA PRO A 36 -15.71 15.37 7.94
C PRO A 36 -14.27 15.73 8.34
N GLY A 37 -14.00 17.03 8.54
CA GLY A 37 -12.71 17.54 8.99
C GLY A 37 -11.80 18.16 7.91
N ASN A 38 -12.17 18.18 6.63
CA ASN A 38 -11.36 18.80 5.57
C ASN A 38 -12.21 19.60 4.55
N GLU A 39 -12.73 20.74 4.98
CA GLU A 39 -13.57 21.66 4.17
C GLU A 39 -12.80 22.36 3.03
N GLU A 40 -11.47 22.25 2.98
CA GLU A 40 -10.60 23.05 2.11
C GLU A 40 -10.36 22.48 0.71
N TRP A 41 -10.93 21.33 0.36
CA TRP A 41 -10.69 20.72 -0.95
C TRP A 41 -11.70 21.28 -1.97
N GLU A 42 -11.32 22.34 -2.68
CA GLU A 42 -12.18 22.94 -3.72
C GLU A 42 -12.44 21.94 -4.86
N MET A 43 -13.69 21.89 -5.34
CA MET A 43 -14.16 20.98 -6.41
C MET A 43 -13.36 21.06 -7.74
N HIS A 44 -12.47 22.04 -7.89
CA HIS A 44 -11.67 22.27 -9.09
C HIS A 44 -10.18 21.91 -8.93
N GLU A 45 -9.76 21.37 -7.78
CA GLU A 45 -8.38 20.92 -7.60
C GLU A 45 -8.11 19.59 -8.32
N PRO A 46 -6.96 19.43 -9.01
CA PRO A 46 -6.60 18.19 -9.70
C PRO A 46 -6.68 16.92 -8.83
N CYS A 47 -6.40 17.02 -7.52
CA CYS A 47 -6.55 15.89 -6.59
C CYS A 47 -8.00 15.46 -6.39
N ALA A 48 -8.96 16.40 -6.31
CA ALA A 48 -10.37 16.09 -6.17
C ALA A 48 -10.91 15.35 -7.42
N GLN A 49 -10.44 15.77 -8.59
CA GLN A 49 -10.73 15.10 -9.86
C GLN A 49 -10.14 13.69 -9.90
N VAL A 50 -8.86 13.52 -9.59
CA VAL A 50 -8.20 12.20 -9.55
C VAL A 50 -8.88 11.27 -8.56
N ARG A 51 -9.25 11.77 -7.37
CA ARG A 51 -9.94 10.95 -6.37
C ARG A 51 -11.28 10.45 -6.91
N SER A 52 -12.11 11.33 -7.45
CA SER A 52 -13.44 11.00 -7.98
C SER A 52 -13.35 10.03 -9.16
N LEU A 53 -12.45 10.31 -10.09
CA LEU A 53 -12.14 9.46 -11.23
C LEU A 53 -11.66 8.06 -10.79
N THR A 54 -10.83 8.00 -9.75
CA THR A 54 -10.32 6.72 -9.22
C THR A 54 -11.43 5.89 -8.58
N ILE A 55 -12.32 6.50 -7.78
CA ILE A 55 -13.46 5.79 -7.20
C ILE A 55 -14.34 5.20 -8.31
N HIS A 56 -14.64 5.99 -9.35
CA HIS A 56 -15.39 5.49 -10.50
C HIS A 56 -14.65 4.34 -11.21
N TYR A 57 -13.37 4.54 -11.55
CA TYR A 57 -12.52 3.52 -12.17
C TYR A 57 -12.54 2.21 -11.39
N ALA A 58 -12.37 2.26 -10.06
CA ALA A 58 -12.30 1.07 -9.23
C ALA A 58 -13.66 0.38 -9.07
N THR A 59 -14.74 1.14 -8.85
CA THR A 59 -16.11 0.58 -8.72
C THR A 59 -16.59 -0.12 -9.99
N VAL A 60 -16.24 0.38 -11.17
CA VAL A 60 -16.58 -0.26 -12.44
C VAL A 60 -15.82 -1.57 -12.63
N ARG A 61 -14.56 -1.63 -12.21
CA ARG A 61 -13.68 -2.79 -12.45
C ARG A 61 -13.76 -3.86 -11.37
N HIS A 62 -14.10 -3.48 -10.15
CA HIS A 62 -14.12 -4.35 -8.97
C HIS A 62 -15.44 -4.21 -8.21
N PRO A 63 -16.63 -4.36 -8.83
CA PRO A 63 -17.91 -3.97 -8.23
C PRO A 63 -18.26 -4.63 -6.89
N ASP A 64 -17.66 -5.79 -6.60
CA ASP A 64 -17.91 -6.57 -5.39
C ASP A 64 -16.93 -6.26 -4.25
N ALA A 65 -15.96 -5.36 -4.44
CA ALA A 65 -14.99 -5.01 -3.41
C ALA A 65 -15.57 -4.03 -2.36
N GLU A 66 -14.94 -4.01 -1.19
CA GLU A 66 -15.31 -3.13 -0.09
C GLU A 66 -15.03 -1.67 -0.42
N THR A 67 -15.94 -0.76 -0.05
CA THR A 67 -15.83 0.67 -0.30
C THR A 67 -14.49 1.26 0.18
N GLN A 68 -13.99 0.78 1.32
CA GLN A 68 -12.71 1.23 1.88
C GLN A 68 -11.54 1.04 0.90
N ARG A 69 -11.53 -0.05 0.10
CA ARG A 69 -10.45 -0.31 -0.86
C ARG A 69 -10.45 0.70 -2.00
N TYR A 70 -11.62 1.14 -2.46
CA TYR A 70 -11.73 2.22 -3.46
C TYR A 70 -11.21 3.53 -2.90
N GLU A 71 -11.56 3.85 -1.65
CA GLU A 71 -11.15 5.08 -0.98
C GLU A 71 -9.63 5.12 -0.77
N ILE A 72 -9.03 4.00 -0.37
CA ILE A 72 -7.57 3.88 -0.22
C ILE A 72 -6.87 4.11 -1.57
N LEU A 73 -7.31 3.44 -2.64
CA LEU A 73 -6.72 3.66 -3.97
C LEU A 73 -6.82 5.13 -4.38
N ALA A 74 -7.99 5.71 -4.22
CA ALA A 74 -8.27 7.09 -4.61
C ALA A 74 -7.46 8.11 -3.80
N GLN A 75 -7.32 7.89 -2.49
CA GLN A 75 -6.51 8.73 -1.62
C GLN A 75 -5.02 8.62 -1.97
N THR A 76 -4.52 7.41 -2.17
CA THR A 76 -3.12 7.17 -2.55
C THR A 76 -2.79 7.85 -3.88
N LEU A 77 -3.64 7.71 -4.91
CA LEU A 77 -3.41 8.36 -6.21
C LEU A 77 -3.56 9.88 -6.16
N ALA A 78 -4.56 10.41 -5.44
CA ALA A 78 -4.75 11.84 -5.28
C ALA A 78 -3.55 12.50 -4.57
N SER A 79 -2.95 11.80 -3.60
CA SER A 79 -1.74 12.25 -2.89
C SER A 79 -0.55 12.47 -3.82
N GLN A 80 -0.49 11.74 -4.94
CA GLN A 80 0.58 11.85 -5.93
C GLN A 80 0.40 13.05 -6.85
N VAL A 81 -0.79 13.66 -6.91
CA VAL A 81 -1.07 14.82 -7.78
C VAL A 81 -1.06 16.13 -7.01
N CYS A 82 -1.45 16.12 -5.74
CA CYS A 82 -1.35 17.27 -4.86
C CYS A 82 -0.66 16.87 -3.55
N PRO A 83 0.68 16.74 -3.55
CA PRO A 83 1.41 16.46 -2.33
C PRO A 83 1.28 17.65 -1.36
N ARG A 84 0.40 17.55 -0.37
CA ARG A 84 0.27 18.58 0.67
C ARG A 84 1.58 18.70 1.47
N GLY A 85 1.82 19.91 1.98
CA GLY A 85 2.85 20.18 2.99
C GLY A 85 2.62 19.37 4.28
N PRO A 86 3.50 19.49 5.29
CA PRO A 86 3.62 18.59 6.45
C PRO A 86 2.39 18.45 7.37
N HIS A 87 1.26 19.10 7.07
CA HIS A 87 0.06 19.14 7.91
C HIS A 87 -1.21 18.57 7.24
N GLY A 88 -1.13 18.12 5.99
CA GLY A 88 -2.23 17.38 5.35
C GLY A 88 -2.13 15.90 5.72
N HIS A 89 -2.79 15.49 6.80
CA HIS A 89 -2.85 14.08 7.17
C HIS A 89 -3.58 13.30 6.08
N LEU A 90 -2.85 12.51 5.30
CA LEU A 90 -3.41 11.25 4.84
C LEU A 90 -3.89 10.53 6.09
N ASP A 91 -5.14 10.05 6.08
CA ASP A 91 -5.64 9.20 7.17
C ASP A 91 -4.56 8.18 7.54
N ALA A 92 -4.34 8.04 8.85
CA ALA A 92 -3.34 7.14 9.42
C ALA A 92 -3.70 5.65 9.25
N ASP A 93 -4.48 5.33 8.22
CA ASP A 93 -4.84 3.97 7.85
C ASP A 93 -3.55 3.24 7.44
N PRO A 94 -3.19 2.14 8.14
CA PRO A 94 -2.01 1.35 7.81
C PRO A 94 -1.98 0.90 6.35
N LEU A 95 -3.13 0.65 5.74
CA LEU A 95 -3.23 0.18 4.36
C LEU A 95 -2.93 1.30 3.35
N VAL A 96 -3.24 2.56 3.67
CA VAL A 96 -2.77 3.72 2.88
C VAL A 96 -1.26 3.83 2.94
N GLN A 97 -0.66 3.71 4.14
CA GLN A 97 0.80 3.70 4.27
C GLN A 97 1.44 2.55 3.50
N HIS A 98 0.79 1.37 3.52
CA HIS A 98 1.30 0.21 2.81
C HIS A 98 1.24 0.39 1.29
N THR A 99 0.15 0.92 0.73
CA THR A 99 0.09 1.25 -0.70
C THR A 99 1.17 2.25 -1.12
N LEU A 100 1.47 3.25 -0.28
CA LEU A 100 2.54 4.21 -0.53
C LEU A 100 3.92 3.54 -0.47
N LEU A 101 4.12 2.61 0.46
CA LEU A 101 5.34 1.84 0.56
C LEU A 101 5.57 0.98 -0.69
N TRP A 102 4.53 0.36 -1.24
CA TRP A 102 4.58 -0.36 -2.51
C TRP A 102 4.96 0.55 -3.69
N LEU A 103 4.38 1.75 -3.76
CA LEU A 103 4.77 2.75 -4.76
C LEU A 103 6.25 3.17 -4.60
N TRP A 104 6.71 3.35 -3.36
CA TRP A 104 8.09 3.72 -3.07
C TRP A 104 9.05 2.60 -3.44
N ALA A 105 8.74 1.35 -3.09
CA ALA A 105 9.55 0.21 -3.50
C ALA A 105 9.65 0.14 -5.02
N LEU A 106 8.53 0.29 -5.74
CA LEU A 106 8.53 0.33 -7.19
C LEU A 106 9.40 1.47 -7.75
N SER A 107 9.43 2.65 -7.12
CA SER A 107 10.27 3.76 -7.57
C SER A 107 11.76 3.60 -7.24
N GLY A 108 12.17 2.52 -6.58
CA GLY A 108 13.54 2.34 -6.09
C GLY A 108 13.80 3.01 -4.74
N GLY A 109 12.75 3.23 -3.94
CA GLY A 109 12.78 3.81 -2.61
C GLY A 109 12.82 5.35 -2.63
N PRO A 110 12.82 5.99 -1.44
CA PRO A 110 13.07 7.42 -1.37
C PRO A 110 14.45 7.71 -1.95
N SER A 111 14.50 8.53 -3.00
CA SER A 111 15.72 9.23 -3.37
C SER A 111 15.81 10.44 -2.45
N PRO A 112 16.92 10.66 -1.72
CA PRO A 112 17.07 11.90 -0.96
C PRO A 112 16.94 13.07 -1.93
N PRO A 113 16.12 14.10 -1.64
CA PRO A 113 16.17 15.32 -2.44
C PRO A 113 17.55 15.94 -2.24
N GLU A 114 18.41 15.89 -3.27
CA GLU A 114 19.70 16.60 -3.22
C GLU A 114 19.49 18.12 -3.13
N ASN A 115 18.30 18.61 -3.52
CA ASN A 115 17.92 20.00 -3.37
C ASN A 115 16.38 20.16 -3.33
N PRO A 116 15.76 20.59 -2.21
CA PRO A 116 14.32 20.83 -2.14
C PRO A 116 13.83 21.98 -3.04
N GLU A 117 14.74 22.79 -3.60
CA GLU A 117 14.42 23.93 -4.49
C GLU A 117 14.42 23.56 -5.98
N ALA A 118 14.91 22.38 -6.36
CA ALA A 118 14.89 21.94 -7.74
C ALA A 118 13.61 21.14 -8.02
N ALA A 119 12.68 21.74 -8.78
CA ALA A 119 11.48 21.09 -9.32
C ALA A 119 11.79 20.02 -10.39
N ALA A 120 12.93 19.35 -10.29
CA ALA A 120 13.32 18.29 -11.21
C ALA A 120 12.39 17.09 -11.02
N PRO A 121 11.85 16.50 -12.10
CA PRO A 121 11.02 15.31 -12.00
C PRO A 121 11.80 14.19 -11.32
N ILE A 122 11.19 13.54 -10.33
CA ILE A 122 11.82 12.40 -9.64
C ILE A 122 12.14 11.32 -10.67
N PRO A 123 13.39 10.81 -10.72
CA PRO A 123 13.74 9.71 -11.62
C PRO A 123 12.93 8.47 -11.27
N VAL A 124 12.55 7.71 -12.30
CA VAL A 124 11.81 6.46 -12.18
C VAL A 124 12.55 5.34 -12.91
N PRO A 125 12.43 4.07 -12.49
CA PRO A 125 13.03 2.94 -13.19
C PRO A 125 12.72 2.97 -14.69
N GLY A 126 13.73 2.73 -15.53
CA GLY A 126 13.60 2.77 -16.98
C GLY A 126 13.42 4.16 -17.61
N GLY A 127 13.22 5.22 -16.82
CA GLY A 127 13.04 6.61 -17.28
C GLY A 127 11.72 6.91 -18.00
N ASP A 128 10.90 5.89 -18.30
CA ASP A 128 9.59 6.06 -18.93
C ASP A 128 8.50 6.32 -17.89
N ARG A 129 8.16 7.60 -17.70
CA ARG A 129 7.11 8.01 -16.74
C ARG A 129 5.72 7.50 -17.10
N VAL A 130 5.42 7.28 -18.38
CA VAL A 130 4.11 6.80 -18.82
C VAL A 130 3.98 5.32 -18.47
N ALA A 131 4.99 4.53 -18.81
CA ALA A 131 5.05 3.10 -18.45
C ALA A 131 5.07 2.90 -16.93
N PHE A 132 5.85 3.73 -16.20
CA PHE A 132 5.90 3.70 -14.75
C PHE A 132 4.54 4.04 -14.11
N THR A 133 3.87 5.10 -14.56
CA THR A 133 2.56 5.51 -14.01
C THR A 133 1.48 4.46 -14.29
N THR A 134 1.48 3.90 -15.50
CA THR A 134 0.55 2.81 -15.87
C THR A 134 0.79 1.58 -15.00
N THR A 135 2.04 1.20 -14.79
CA THR A 135 2.42 0.08 -13.92
C THR A 135 2.05 0.36 -12.47
N SER A 136 2.26 1.58 -11.99
CA SER A 136 1.93 1.97 -10.61
C SER A 136 0.43 1.85 -10.32
N LEU A 137 -0.43 2.25 -11.26
CA LEU A 137 -1.87 2.04 -11.13
C LEU A 137 -2.21 0.54 -11.08
N ALA A 138 -1.65 -0.25 -12.00
CA ALA A 138 -1.87 -1.70 -12.04
C ALA A 138 -1.34 -2.41 -10.79
N LEU A 139 -0.20 -1.95 -10.24
CA LEU A 139 0.41 -2.45 -9.02
C LEU A 139 -0.51 -2.23 -7.82
N LEU A 140 -0.99 -1.00 -7.65
CA LEU A 140 -1.88 -0.65 -6.54
C LEU A 140 -3.23 -1.35 -6.64
N GLU A 141 -3.77 -1.47 -7.85
CA GLU A 141 -4.97 -2.24 -8.11
C GLU A 141 -4.76 -3.72 -7.75
N ALA A 142 -3.67 -4.33 -8.20
CA ALA A 142 -3.33 -5.70 -7.86
C ALA A 142 -3.17 -5.90 -6.34
N PHE A 143 -2.46 -4.99 -5.66
CA PHE A 143 -2.29 -5.03 -4.21
C PHE A 143 -3.63 -4.99 -3.47
N LEU A 144 -4.48 -3.99 -3.76
CA LEU A 144 -5.72 -3.78 -3.03
C LEU A 144 -6.80 -4.81 -3.33
N PHE A 145 -6.87 -5.34 -4.55
CA PHE A 145 -7.99 -6.20 -4.98
C PHE A 145 -7.59 -7.66 -5.18
N SER A 146 -6.30 -7.97 -5.28
CA SER A 146 -5.79 -9.33 -5.53
C SER A 146 -4.67 -9.76 -4.57
N GLY A 147 -4.18 -8.84 -3.72
CA GLY A 147 -3.16 -9.10 -2.72
C GLY A 147 -1.73 -8.89 -3.19
N GLU A 148 -0.80 -9.03 -2.26
CA GLU A 148 0.63 -8.73 -2.43
C GLU A 148 1.32 -9.53 -3.53
N VAL A 149 0.98 -10.82 -3.67
CA VAL A 149 1.60 -11.68 -4.68
C VAL A 149 1.29 -11.17 -6.08
N ALA A 150 0.06 -10.71 -6.32
CA ALA A 150 -0.30 -10.11 -7.59
C ALA A 150 0.44 -8.78 -7.82
N ALA A 151 0.57 -7.97 -6.77
CA ALA A 151 1.35 -6.73 -6.81
C ALA A 151 2.82 -6.99 -7.17
N GLN A 152 3.46 -7.96 -6.50
CA GLN A 152 4.83 -8.38 -6.78
C GLN A 152 5.03 -8.81 -8.24
N GLN A 153 4.07 -9.57 -8.79
CA GLN A 153 4.13 -10.02 -10.17
C GLN A 153 4.09 -8.84 -11.15
N VAL A 154 3.21 -7.86 -10.92
CA VAL A 154 3.14 -6.63 -11.72
C VAL A 154 4.45 -5.85 -11.65
N ALA A 155 4.97 -5.62 -10.44
CA ALA A 155 6.23 -4.91 -10.25
C ALA A 155 7.40 -5.62 -10.93
N SER A 156 7.54 -6.94 -10.72
CA SER A 156 8.63 -7.74 -11.27
C SER A 156 8.60 -7.76 -12.80
N ALA A 157 7.41 -7.92 -13.40
CA ALA A 157 7.24 -7.94 -14.84
C ALA A 157 7.65 -6.60 -15.48
N PHE A 158 7.33 -5.47 -14.84
CA PHE A 158 7.77 -4.15 -15.30
C PHE A 158 9.29 -3.99 -15.17
N LEU A 159 9.84 -4.26 -13.99
CA LEU A 159 11.25 -4.00 -13.68
C LEU A 159 12.21 -4.90 -14.48
N GLN A 160 11.81 -6.12 -14.86
CA GLN A 160 12.63 -7.01 -15.69
C GLN A 160 12.96 -6.45 -17.08
N ASN A 161 12.22 -5.43 -17.55
CA ASN A 161 12.46 -4.81 -18.86
C ASN A 161 13.62 -3.81 -18.85
N TYR A 162 14.13 -3.45 -17.67
CA TYR A 162 15.14 -2.40 -17.50
C TYR A 162 16.39 -2.95 -16.79
N ARG A 163 17.51 -2.24 -16.95
CA ARG A 163 18.82 -2.65 -16.41
C ARG A 163 19.56 -1.53 -15.69
N ASP A 164 18.88 -0.42 -15.40
CA ASP A 164 19.47 0.69 -14.66
C ASP A 164 19.55 0.41 -13.14
N GLU A 165 20.38 1.18 -12.45
CA GLU A 165 20.63 1.03 -11.01
C GLU A 165 19.34 1.20 -10.18
N LEU A 166 18.46 2.10 -10.60
CA LEU A 166 17.21 2.36 -9.90
C LEU A 166 16.25 1.17 -10.02
N THR A 167 16.20 0.52 -11.17
CA THR A 167 15.49 -0.74 -11.39
C THR A 167 16.02 -1.85 -10.48
N HIS A 168 17.35 -1.98 -10.35
CA HIS A 168 17.93 -3.00 -9.47
C HIS A 168 17.52 -2.78 -8.02
N ARG A 169 17.61 -1.54 -7.54
CA ARG A 169 17.16 -1.16 -6.19
C ARG A 169 15.66 -1.40 -5.99
N ALA A 170 14.84 -1.10 -6.99
CA ALA A 170 13.40 -1.35 -6.93
C ALA A 170 13.09 -2.84 -6.79
N LEU A 171 13.78 -3.71 -7.52
CA LEU A 171 13.63 -5.17 -7.42
C LEU A 171 14.00 -5.67 -6.02
N GLU A 172 15.08 -5.16 -5.44
CA GLU A 172 15.48 -5.51 -4.07
C GLU A 172 14.41 -5.10 -3.06
N LEU A 173 13.91 -3.86 -3.14
CA LEU A 173 12.89 -3.36 -2.21
C LEU A 173 11.55 -4.10 -2.33
N VAL A 174 11.09 -4.37 -3.55
CA VAL A 174 9.88 -5.18 -3.78
C VAL A 174 10.06 -6.58 -3.19
N THR A 175 11.25 -7.17 -3.34
CA THR A 175 11.55 -8.48 -2.75
C THR A 175 11.55 -8.44 -1.23
N VAL A 176 12.06 -7.37 -0.61
CA VAL A 176 12.06 -7.20 0.85
C VAL A 176 10.64 -7.11 1.39
N LEU A 177 9.79 -6.24 0.81
CA LEU A 177 8.39 -6.09 1.25
C LEU A 177 7.65 -7.44 1.28
N THR A 178 7.78 -8.20 0.19
CA THR A 178 7.12 -9.50 0.07
C THR A 178 7.67 -10.57 1.02
N ARG A 179 8.95 -10.45 1.44
CA ARG A 179 9.60 -11.38 2.38
C ARG A 179 9.29 -11.08 3.83
N GLU A 180 9.22 -9.80 4.20
CA GLU A 180 8.83 -9.37 5.54
C GLU A 180 7.41 -9.88 5.86
N GLU A 181 6.49 -9.84 4.89
CA GLU A 181 5.16 -10.43 5.08
C GLU A 181 5.13 -11.95 4.99
N THR A 182 5.97 -12.64 4.20
CA THR A 182 6.01 -14.11 4.28
C THR A 182 6.52 -14.59 5.65
N ALA A 183 7.35 -13.81 6.34
CA ALA A 183 7.74 -14.11 7.72
C ALA A 183 6.60 -13.83 8.72
N GLN A 184 5.64 -12.96 8.37
CA GLN A 184 4.48 -12.60 9.19
C GLN A 184 3.21 -13.41 8.87
N ALA A 185 3.06 -13.92 7.64
CA ALA A 185 1.97 -14.80 7.20
C ALA A 185 2.27 -16.28 7.51
N VAL A 186 3.50 -16.63 7.87
CA VAL A 186 3.82 -17.92 8.52
C VAL A 186 3.32 -17.95 9.97
N ASP A 187 2.79 -16.85 10.49
CA ASP A 187 2.14 -16.73 11.80
C ASP A 187 0.61 -16.97 11.73
N ASP A 188 0.04 -17.37 10.58
CA ASP A 188 -1.41 -17.66 10.45
C ASP A 188 -1.80 -19.13 10.68
N ASP A 189 -0.85 -19.98 11.09
CA ASP A 189 -1.12 -21.27 11.74
C ASP A 189 -0.16 -21.40 12.95
N VAL A 190 -0.28 -20.48 13.93
CA VAL A 190 0.46 -20.65 15.18
C VAL A 190 -0.01 -21.94 15.85
N VAL A 191 0.82 -22.98 15.73
CA VAL A 191 0.65 -24.21 16.47
C VAL A 191 1.63 -24.28 17.62
N CYS A 192 1.22 -24.93 18.71
CA CYS A 192 2.14 -25.20 19.80
C CYS A 192 3.30 -26.05 19.27
N SER A 193 4.54 -25.54 19.36
CA SER A 193 5.73 -26.24 18.83
C SER A 193 6.00 -27.59 19.51
N VAL A 194 5.34 -27.88 20.64
CA VAL A 194 5.47 -29.15 21.39
C VAL A 194 4.31 -30.10 21.15
N CYS A 195 3.06 -29.63 21.26
CA CYS A 195 1.88 -30.50 21.21
C CYS A 195 1.05 -30.35 19.92
N GLY A 196 1.37 -29.39 19.06
CA GLY A 196 0.65 -29.14 17.81
C GLY A 196 -0.78 -28.64 18.01
N ALA A 197 -1.14 -28.13 19.19
CA ALA A 197 -2.43 -27.47 19.38
C ALA A 197 -2.55 -26.27 18.44
N GLU A 198 -3.74 -26.07 17.86
CA GLU A 198 -4.12 -24.99 16.93
C GLU A 198 -5.15 -24.07 17.60
N GLU A 199 -5.40 -22.89 17.03
CA GLU A 199 -6.54 -21.99 17.35
C GLU A 199 -6.70 -21.61 18.84
N LEU A 200 -5.61 -21.25 19.53
CA LEU A 200 -5.70 -20.74 20.91
C LEU A 200 -5.77 -19.22 20.97
N ASP A 201 -6.59 -18.69 21.89
CA ASP A 201 -6.74 -17.25 22.15
C ASP A 201 -5.46 -16.59 22.68
N PHE A 202 -4.52 -17.37 23.21
CA PHE A 202 -3.32 -16.86 23.85
C PHE A 202 -2.13 -17.82 23.69
N TRP A 203 -0.95 -17.24 23.44
CA TRP A 203 0.30 -17.95 23.16
C TRP A 203 1.46 -17.44 24.01
N TYR A 204 2.30 -18.35 24.49
CA TYR A 204 3.51 -18.04 25.24
C TYR A 204 4.72 -18.11 24.31
N SER A 205 5.28 -16.95 23.97
CA SER A 205 6.53 -16.81 23.20
C SER A 205 7.67 -16.30 24.06
N GLY A 206 8.84 -16.92 24.00
CA GLY A 206 10.04 -16.45 24.70
C GLY A 206 11.15 -16.08 23.73
N GLN A 207 11.70 -14.86 23.84
CA GLN A 207 12.81 -14.38 23.01
C GLN A 207 14.05 -15.29 23.06
N THR A 208 14.21 -16.09 24.11
CA THR A 208 15.37 -16.97 24.30
C THR A 208 15.24 -18.34 23.64
N TRP A 209 14.03 -18.80 23.31
CA TRP A 209 13.81 -20.13 22.70
C TRP A 209 13.14 -20.09 21.33
N GLY A 210 12.53 -18.96 20.90
CA GLY A 210 12.06 -18.79 19.53
C GLY A 210 10.94 -19.74 19.10
N GLU A 211 10.26 -20.36 20.07
CA GLU A 211 9.15 -21.29 19.88
C GLU A 211 7.89 -20.69 20.52
N THR A 212 6.74 -21.04 19.95
CA THR A 212 5.42 -20.63 20.43
C THR A 212 4.75 -21.80 21.13
N LEU A 213 4.37 -21.62 22.40
CA LEU A 213 3.82 -22.68 23.25
C LEU A 213 2.40 -22.34 23.71
N CYS A 214 1.53 -23.35 23.79
CA CYS A 214 0.30 -23.23 24.54
C CYS A 214 0.58 -23.16 26.05
N GLU A 215 -0.41 -22.68 26.81
CA GLU A 215 -0.32 -22.52 28.27
C GLU A 215 0.20 -23.78 28.99
N SER A 216 -0.36 -24.94 28.68
CA SER A 216 0.03 -26.21 29.32
C SER A 216 1.49 -26.62 29.04
N CYS A 217 1.96 -26.43 27.81
CA CYS A 217 3.36 -26.71 27.44
C CYS A 217 4.33 -25.69 28.06
N TYR A 218 3.90 -24.43 28.17
CA TYR A 218 4.69 -23.41 28.85
C TYR A 218 4.81 -23.68 30.35
N GLU A 219 3.72 -23.99 31.05
CA GLU A 219 3.73 -24.31 32.49
C GLU A 219 4.62 -25.53 32.79
N THR A 220 4.58 -26.55 31.94
CA THR A 220 5.47 -27.72 32.06
C THR A 220 6.94 -27.30 32.01
N ARG A 221 7.31 -26.43 31.06
CA ARG A 221 8.69 -25.90 30.97
C ARG A 221 9.07 -25.02 32.16
N VAL A 222 8.12 -24.29 32.73
CA VAL A 222 8.36 -23.53 33.98
C VAL A 222 8.65 -24.49 35.13
N GLN A 223 7.88 -25.56 35.28
CA GLN A 223 8.11 -26.60 36.31
C GLN A 223 9.45 -27.32 36.12
N GLU A 224 9.87 -27.55 34.87
CA GLU A 224 11.16 -28.15 34.52
C GLU A 224 12.36 -27.17 34.60
N GLY A 225 12.12 -25.89 34.92
CA GLY A 225 13.15 -24.86 35.00
C GLY A 225 13.72 -24.41 33.66
N GLN A 226 13.04 -24.74 32.56
CA GLN A 226 13.41 -24.40 31.19
C GLN A 226 12.79 -23.06 30.73
N ALA A 227 11.79 -22.55 31.47
CA ALA A 227 11.17 -21.24 31.27
C ALA A 227 11.02 -20.49 32.60
N ARG A 228 10.99 -19.15 32.57
CA ARG A 228 10.68 -18.32 33.76
C ARG A 228 9.18 -18.10 33.85
N SER A 229 8.59 -18.23 35.05
CA SER A 229 7.20 -17.85 35.31
C SER A 229 6.98 -16.36 35.01
N MET A 230 5.86 -16.02 34.37
CA MET A 230 5.45 -14.64 34.11
C MET A 230 4.65 -14.01 35.26
N GLU A 231 4.40 -14.74 36.35
CA GLU A 231 3.83 -14.14 37.56
C GLU A 231 4.94 -13.49 38.41
N SER A 232 4.99 -12.16 38.37
CA SER A 232 5.59 -11.30 39.40
C SER A 232 4.71 -10.09 39.65
#